data_AF-A0A257LJB3-F1
#
_entry.id   AF-A0A257LJB3-F1
#
_cell.length_a   1.000
_cell.length_b   1.000
_cell.length_c   1.000
_cell.angle_alpha   90.00
_cell.angle_beta   90.00
_cell.angle_gamma   90.00
#
_symmetry.space_group_name_H-M   'P 1'
#
loop_
_entity.id
_entity.type
_entity.pdbx_description
1 polymer ?
#
loop_
_entity_poly.entity_id
_entity_poly.type
_entity_poly.pdbx_seq_one_letter_code
_entity_poly.pdbx_strand_id
1 'polypeptide(L)'
;MSTSTLLPPASATVPASGVELPSVSFFGRTLAEYAQFFALDPATLRGRAVLDVAAGPASFTAEACKLGVDAVAVDPLYGCPATTLATHVQLDYAKMFEQM
;
A
#
# COMPACT_ATOMS: atom_id res chain seq x y z
N MET A 1 51.14 -11.79 -15.37
CA MET A 1 49.93 -12.07 -14.56
C MET A 1 49.74 -10.88 -13.63
N SER A 2 49.11 -9.80 -14.12
CA SER A 2 48.85 -8.60 -13.33
C SER A 2 47.40 -8.62 -12.86
N THR A 3 47.18 -8.81 -11.57
CA THR A 3 45.88 -8.70 -10.92
C THR A 3 45.60 -7.22 -10.66
N SER A 4 44.69 -6.64 -11.45
CA SER A 4 44.16 -5.29 -11.26
C SER A 4 43.00 -5.36 -10.27
N THR A 5 43.24 -4.93 -9.03
CA THR A 5 42.18 -4.78 -8.02
C THR A 5 41.35 -3.54 -8.36
N LEU A 6 40.11 -3.75 -8.82
CA LEU A 6 39.12 -2.69 -8.98
C LEU A 6 38.65 -2.23 -7.60
N LEU A 7 38.94 -0.97 -7.25
CA LEU A 7 38.32 -0.29 -6.11
C LEU A 7 36.83 -0.06 -6.43
N PRO A 8 35.89 -0.32 -5.50
CA PRO A 8 34.49 0.03 -5.73
C PRO A 8 34.34 1.55 -5.89
N PRO A 9 33.43 2.02 -6.76
CA PRO A 9 33.19 3.45 -6.90
C PRO A 9 32.67 4.00 -5.57
N ALA A 10 33.17 5.18 -5.18
CA ALA A 10 32.68 5.90 -4.01
C ALA A 10 31.17 6.12 -4.18
N SER A 11 30.38 5.66 -3.19
CA SER A 11 28.95 5.95 -3.12
C SER A 11 28.75 7.46 -3.15
N ALA A 12 28.24 7.96 -4.26
CA ALA A 12 27.75 9.32 -4.34
C ALA A 12 26.51 9.41 -3.43
N THR A 13 26.62 10.16 -2.34
CA THR A 13 25.49 10.50 -1.48
C THR A 13 24.54 11.38 -2.28
N VAL A 14 23.48 10.78 -2.81
CA VAL A 14 22.33 11.54 -3.35
C VAL A 14 21.66 12.21 -2.14
N PRO A 15 21.45 13.53 -2.12
CA PRO A 15 20.68 14.16 -1.05
C PRO A 15 19.29 13.53 -1.05
N ALA A 16 18.92 12.91 0.08
CA ALA A 16 17.65 12.20 0.25
C ALA A 16 16.48 13.18 0.15
N SER A 17 16.00 13.39 -1.07
CA SER A 17 14.79 14.13 -1.39
C SER A 17 13.67 13.10 -1.61
N GLY A 18 13.50 12.23 -0.62
CA GLY A 18 12.53 11.14 -0.64
C GLY A 18 11.84 11.03 0.71
N VAL A 19 10.58 10.61 0.69
CA VAL A 19 9.80 10.33 1.91
C VAL A 19 10.44 9.16 2.65
N GLU A 20 10.64 9.30 3.96
CA GLU A 20 11.15 8.25 4.83
C GLU A 20 9.99 7.41 5.38
N LEU A 21 10.03 6.11 5.09
CA LEU A 21 9.01 5.13 5.49
C LEU A 21 9.66 4.00 6.31
N PRO A 22 9.94 4.23 7.61
CA PRO A 22 10.61 3.23 8.46
C PRO A 22 9.73 1.99 8.74
N SER A 23 8.42 2.09 8.46
CA SER A 23 7.46 0.99 8.56
C SER A 23 6.43 1.08 7.43
N VAL A 24 5.69 0.00 7.20
CA VAL A 24 4.52 0.01 6.30
C VAL A 24 3.49 0.97 6.90
N SER A 25 3.19 2.06 6.20
CA SER A 25 2.17 3.00 6.62
C SER A 25 0.78 2.46 6.34
N PHE A 26 -0.14 2.66 7.28
CA PHE A 26 -1.50 2.12 7.21
C PHE A 26 -2.40 2.99 6.31
N PHE A 27 -2.14 2.92 5.01
CA PHE A 27 -2.89 3.60 3.96
C PHE A 27 -3.77 2.64 3.17
N GLY A 28 -4.92 3.17 2.77
CA GLY A 28 -5.85 2.48 1.92
C GLY A 28 -5.85 3.07 0.52
N ARG A 29 -6.47 2.33 -0.40
CA ARG A 29 -6.79 2.80 -1.74
C ARG A 29 -8.23 2.49 -2.07
N THR A 30 -8.80 3.33 -2.91
CA THR A 30 -10.14 3.17 -3.47
C THR A 30 -10.12 2.18 -4.62
N LEU A 31 -11.30 1.69 -5.01
CA LEU A 31 -11.43 0.85 -6.19
C LEU A 31 -11.00 1.56 -7.47
N ALA A 32 -11.27 2.86 -7.58
CA ALA A 32 -10.84 3.66 -8.73
C ALA A 32 -9.31 3.76 -8.82
N GLU A 33 -8.62 3.95 -7.70
CA GLU A 33 -7.14 3.99 -7.67
C GLU A 33 -6.55 2.63 -8.07
N TYR A 34 -7.06 1.51 -7.52
CA TYR A 34 -6.60 0.19 -7.92
C TYR A 34 -6.92 -0.14 -9.37
N ALA A 35 -8.09 0.27 -9.89
CA ALA A 35 -8.43 0.15 -11.30
C ALA A 35 -7.37 0.83 -12.19
N GLN A 36 -6.92 2.02 -11.81
CA GLN A 36 -5.88 2.75 -12.52
C GLN A 36 -4.51 2.10 -12.38
N PHE A 37 -4.10 1.72 -11.15
CA PHE A 37 -2.77 1.16 -10.89
C PHE A 37 -2.55 -0.18 -11.59
N PHE A 38 -3.58 -1.02 -11.63
CA PHE A 38 -3.47 -2.38 -12.14
C PHE A 38 -4.11 -2.59 -13.51
N ALA A 39 -4.58 -1.51 -14.16
CA ALA A 39 -5.41 -1.58 -15.37
C ALA A 39 -6.58 -2.58 -15.21
N LEU A 40 -7.16 -2.60 -14.02
CA LEU A 40 -8.19 -3.54 -13.62
C LEU A 40 -9.56 -3.01 -14.05
N ASP A 41 -10.34 -3.83 -14.77
CA ASP A 41 -11.74 -3.55 -15.06
C ASP A 41 -12.65 -4.18 -13.98
N PRO A 42 -13.30 -3.38 -13.12
CA PRO A 42 -14.19 -3.88 -12.07
C PRO A 42 -15.35 -4.73 -12.60
N ALA A 43 -15.81 -4.49 -13.84
CA ALA A 43 -16.88 -5.29 -14.43
C ALA A 43 -16.46 -6.76 -14.61
N THR A 44 -15.19 -7.00 -14.95
CA THR A 44 -14.64 -8.35 -15.13
C THR A 44 -14.52 -9.15 -13.82
N LEU A 45 -14.54 -8.46 -12.67
CA LEU A 45 -14.48 -9.10 -11.36
C LEU A 45 -15.83 -9.60 -10.86
N ARG A 46 -16.94 -9.18 -11.50
CA ARG A 46 -18.29 -9.53 -11.04
C ARG A 46 -18.48 -11.05 -11.01
N GLY A 47 -18.95 -11.57 -9.87
CA GLY A 47 -19.13 -13.01 -9.66
C GLY A 47 -17.84 -13.80 -9.48
N ARG A 48 -16.67 -13.14 -9.40
CA ARG A 48 -15.38 -13.79 -9.08
C ARG A 48 -15.05 -13.64 -7.60
N ALA A 49 -14.31 -14.62 -7.09
CA ALA A 49 -13.65 -14.53 -5.80
C ALA A 49 -12.39 -13.67 -5.90
N VAL A 50 -12.25 -12.69 -5.01
CA VAL A 50 -11.10 -11.77 -4.93
C VAL A 50 -10.62 -11.66 -3.50
N LEU A 51 -9.30 -11.79 -3.30
CA LEU A 51 -8.65 -11.58 -2.00
C LEU A 51 -7.83 -10.28 -2.06
N ASP A 52 -8.19 -9.30 -1.25
CA ASP A 52 -7.48 -8.04 -1.06
C ASP A 52 -6.49 -8.21 0.12
N VAL A 53 -5.20 -8.33 -0.21
CA VAL A 53 -4.14 -8.68 0.74
C VAL A 53 -3.41 -7.42 1.21
N ALA A 54 -3.17 -7.32 2.52
CA ALA A 54 -2.66 -6.11 3.16
C ALA A 54 -3.56 -4.91 2.87
N ALA A 55 -4.87 -5.17 2.95
CA ALA A 55 -5.91 -4.23 2.56
C ALA A 55 -5.91 -2.96 3.43
N GLY A 56 -5.45 -3.05 4.68
CA GLY A 56 -5.46 -1.95 5.63
C GLY A 56 -6.81 -1.20 5.67
N PRO A 57 -6.83 0.13 5.58
CA PRO A 57 -8.07 0.91 5.55
C PRO A 57 -8.60 1.14 4.12
N ALA A 58 -8.23 0.33 3.13
CA ALA A 58 -8.71 0.46 1.75
C ALA A 58 -10.23 0.31 1.65
N SER A 59 -10.84 1.13 0.79
CA SER A 59 -12.28 1.00 0.47
C SER A 59 -12.54 0.02 -0.67
N PHE A 60 -11.51 -0.43 -1.39
CA PHE A 60 -11.62 -1.36 -2.53
C PHE A 60 -12.56 -2.53 -2.26
N THR A 61 -12.33 -3.30 -1.19
CA THR A 61 -13.15 -4.49 -0.90
C THR A 61 -14.62 -4.14 -0.69
N ALA A 62 -14.91 -3.06 0.04
CA ALA A 62 -16.28 -2.62 0.26
C ALA A 62 -16.96 -2.14 -1.04
N GLU A 63 -16.22 -1.46 -1.92
CA GLU A 63 -16.71 -1.03 -3.23
C GLU A 63 -16.90 -2.20 -4.20
N ALA A 64 -15.97 -3.16 -4.22
CA ALA A 64 -16.04 -4.35 -5.05
C ALA A 64 -17.23 -5.25 -4.66
N CYS A 65 -17.47 -5.45 -3.37
CA CYS A 65 -18.65 -6.17 -2.87
C CYS A 65 -19.96 -5.50 -3.35
N LYS A 66 -20.04 -4.16 -3.33
CA LYS A 66 -21.21 -3.42 -3.88
C LYS A 66 -21.42 -3.65 -5.37
N LEU A 67 -20.37 -3.97 -6.12
CA LEU A 67 -20.42 -4.31 -7.55
C LEU A 67 -20.72 -5.80 -7.82
N GLY A 68 -20.94 -6.61 -6.79
CA GLY A 68 -21.25 -8.04 -6.90
C GLY A 68 -20.01 -8.92 -7.10
N VAL A 69 -18.85 -8.46 -6.65
CA VAL A 69 -17.63 -9.28 -6.50
C VAL A 69 -17.70 -10.02 -5.16
N ASP A 70 -17.25 -11.28 -5.12
CA ASP A 70 -17.06 -12.01 -3.87
C ASP A 70 -15.67 -11.66 -3.30
N ALA A 71 -15.58 -10.46 -2.69
CA ALA A 71 -14.32 -9.90 -2.23
C ALA A 71 -14.14 -10.05 -0.71
N VAL A 72 -12.94 -10.47 -0.30
CA VAL A 72 -12.53 -10.57 1.10
C VAL A 72 -11.24 -9.78 1.32
N ALA A 73 -11.23 -8.93 2.35
CA ALA A 73 -10.04 -8.20 2.78
C ALA A 73 -9.34 -8.92 3.92
N VAL A 74 -8.01 -8.96 3.86
CA VAL A 74 -7.17 -9.46 4.95
C VAL A 74 -6.06 -8.48 5.27
N ASP A 75 -5.83 -8.27 6.57
CA ASP A 75 -4.75 -7.45 7.08
C ASP A 75 -4.35 -7.93 8.48
N PRO A 76 -3.04 -7.97 8.83
CA PRO A 76 -2.60 -8.34 10.17
C PRO A 76 -3.22 -7.50 11.30
N LEU A 77 -3.59 -6.25 11.01
CA LEU A 77 -4.17 -5.33 11.99
C LEU A 77 -5.66 -5.55 12.21
N TYR A 78 -6.36 -6.37 11.41
CA TYR A 78 -7.81 -6.59 11.58
C TYR A 78 -8.19 -7.33 12.86
N GLY A 79 -7.23 -7.84 13.63
CA GLY A 79 -7.46 -8.28 15.00
C GLY A 79 -7.71 -7.13 15.99
N CYS A 80 -7.43 -5.88 15.62
CA CYS A 80 -7.63 -4.70 16.46
C CYS A 80 -9.06 -4.13 16.35
N PRO A 81 -9.54 -3.41 17.38
CA PRO A 81 -10.79 -2.67 17.28
C PRO A 81 -10.76 -1.62 16.15
N ALA A 82 -11.91 -1.40 15.51
CA ALA A 82 -12.04 -0.41 14.44
C ALA A 82 -11.60 1.01 14.85
N THR A 83 -11.81 1.39 16.12
CA THR A 83 -11.34 2.68 16.66
C THR A 83 -9.81 2.77 16.69
N THR A 84 -9.12 1.69 17.06
CA THR A 84 -7.65 1.60 17.02
C THR A 84 -7.13 1.75 15.60
N LEU A 85 -7.78 1.08 14.64
CA LEU A 85 -7.43 1.20 13.22
C LEU A 85 -7.62 2.63 12.72
N ALA A 86 -8.74 3.25 13.05
CA ALA A 86 -9.01 4.64 12.69
C ALA A 86 -7.96 5.60 13.26
N THR A 87 -7.56 5.43 14.52
CA THR A 87 -6.45 6.21 15.11
C THR A 87 -5.14 5.97 14.36
N HIS A 88 -4.83 4.73 13.99
CA HIS A 88 -3.61 4.42 13.24
C HIS A 88 -3.57 5.13 11.88
N VAL A 89 -4.71 5.14 11.15
CA VAL A 89 -4.87 5.93 9.92
C VAL A 89 -4.53 7.40 10.17
N GLN A 90 -5.13 8.04 11.19
CA GLN A 90 -4.89 9.46 11.45
C GLN A 90 -3.42 9.75 11.74
N LEU A 91 -2.76 8.91 12.52
CA LEU A 91 -1.34 9.07 12.86
C LEU A 91 -0.43 8.94 11.64
N ASP A 92 -0.69 7.95 10.78
CA ASP A 92 0.16 7.73 9.61
C ASP A 92 -0.08 8.76 8.49
N TYR A 93 -1.31 9.24 8.33
CA TYR A 93 -1.59 10.40 7.48
C TYR A 93 -0.87 11.65 7.98
N ALA A 94 -0.94 11.95 9.29
CA ALA A 94 -0.25 13.11 9.86
C ALA A 94 1.27 13.08 9.60
N LYS A 95 1.93 11.95 9.90
CA LYS A 95 3.37 11.77 9.65
C LYS A 95 3.76 11.94 8.18
N MET A 96 2.92 11.46 7.26
CA MET A 96 3.19 11.59 5.82
C MET A 96 3.07 13.03 5.35
N PHE A 97 2.08 13.77 5.85
CA PHE A 97 1.91 15.19 5.51
C PHE A 97 2.99 16.09 6.12
N GLU A 98 3.59 15.71 7.25
CA GLU A 98 4.72 16.44 7.84
C GLU A 98 6.00 16.38 6.98
N GLN A 99 6.11 15.40 6.08
CA GLN A 99 7.27 15.22 5.20
C GLN A 99 7.11 15.84 3.81
N MET A 100 5.96 16.45 3.51
CA MET A 100 5.64 17.08 2.22
C MET A 100 5.86 18.59 2.25
#